data_AF-A0AA91PV03-F1
#
_entry.id   AF-A0AA91PV03-F1
#
_cell.length_a   1.000
_cell.length_b   1.000
_cell.length_c   1.000
_cell.angle_alpha   90.00
_cell.angle_beta   90.00
_cell.angle_gamma   90.00
#
_symmetry.space_group_name_H-M   'P 1'
#
loop_
_entity.id
_entity.type
_entity.pdbx_description
1 polymer ?
#
loop_
_entity_poly.entity_id
_entity_poly.type
_entity_poly.pdbx_seq_one_letter_code
_entity_poly.pdbx_strand_id
1 'polypeptide(L)' 'MARGPKKHLKRLAAPSHWMLDKLSGTYAPRPSAGPHKLRESLPLIVFLRNRLK' A
#
# COMPACT_ATOMS: atom_id res chain seq x y z
N MET A 1 7.36 22.70 9.30
CA MET A 1 8.48 21.95 8.70
C MET A 1 8.02 21.29 7.40
N ALA A 2 8.41 21.82 6.24
CA ALA A 2 8.12 21.19 4.97
C ALA A 2 8.94 19.89 4.87
N ARG A 3 8.26 18.73 4.92
CA ARG A 3 8.89 17.43 4.67
C ARG A 3 8.48 17.01 3.27
N GLY A 4 9.45 16.74 2.41
CA GLY A 4 9.22 16.31 1.03
C GLY A 4 8.39 15.02 0.91
N PRO A 5 8.13 14.55 -0.31
CA PRO A 5 7.28 13.39 -0.55
C PRO A 5 7.85 12.13 0.12
N LYS A 6 7.07 11.52 1.01
CA LYS A 6 7.43 10.26 1.65
C LYS A 6 7.40 9.13 0.63
N LYS A 7 8.48 8.36 0.52
CA LYS A 7 8.60 7.21 -0.40
C LYS A 7 8.13 5.88 0.19
N HIS A 8 7.95 5.81 1.51
CA HIS A 8 7.56 4.58 2.21
C HIS A 8 6.14 4.66 2.76
N LEU A 9 5.47 3.52 2.87
CA LEU A 9 4.17 3.36 3.52
C LEU A 9 4.29 2.28 4.60
N LYS A 10 4.00 2.63 5.86
CA LYS A 10 3.95 1.66 6.96
C LYS A 10 2.73 0.76 6.77
N ARG A 11 2.87 -0.53 7.09
CA ARG A 11 1.79 -1.51 6.88
C ARG A 11 0.54 -1.20 7.69
N LEU A 12 0.73 -0.76 8.93
CA LEU A 12 -0.37 -0.32 9.81
C LEU A 12 -1.17 0.87 9.25
N ALA A 13 -0.55 1.66 8.36
CA ALA A 13 -1.18 2.82 7.72
C ALA A 13 -1.70 2.50 6.31
N ALA A 14 -1.57 1.25 5.85
CA ALA A 14 -2.12 0.83 4.57
C ALA A 14 -3.66 0.81 4.61
N PRO A 15 -4.34 1.01 3.47
CA PRO A 15 -5.79 0.88 3.40
C PRO A 15 -6.28 -0.51 3.83
N SER A 16 -7.35 -0.54 4.63
CA SER A 16 -7.92 -1.78 5.19
C SER A 16 -8.43 -2.74 4.13
N HIS A 17 -8.97 -2.22 3.00
CA HIS A 17 -9.49 -3.03 1.90
C HIS A 17 -8.40 -3.83 1.15
N TRP A 18 -7.11 -3.53 1.38
CA TRP A 18 -6.02 -4.36 0.86
C TRP A 18 -5.91 -5.71 1.59
N MET A 19 -6.54 -5.84 2.77
CA MET A 19 -6.51 -7.04 3.61
C MET A 19 -5.09 -7.55 3.85
N LEU A 20 -4.20 -6.62 4.21
CA LEU A 20 -2.83 -6.96 4.62
C LEU A 20 -2.84 -7.38 6.09
N ASP A 21 -2.17 -8.48 6.37
CA ASP A 21 -1.97 -8.98 7.70
C ASP A 21 -1.06 -8.03 8.52
N LYS A 22 -1.21 -8.02 9.84
CA LYS A 22 -0.49 -7.07 10.71
C LYS A 22 0.98 -7.44 10.93
N LEU A 23 1.33 -8.74 10.86
CA LEU A 23 2.59 -9.27 11.41
C LEU A 23 3.63 -9.67 10.36
N SER A 24 3.27 -9.89 9.09
CA SER A 24 4.16 -10.31 7.98
C SER A 24 5.03 -9.15 7.45
N GLY A 25 5.38 -8.20 8.31
CA GLY A 25 6.42 -7.20 8.06
C GLY A 25 6.02 -5.75 8.35
N THR A 26 6.99 -4.85 8.32
CA THR A 26 6.83 -3.47 8.80
C THR A 26 6.20 -2.52 7.77
N TYR A 27 6.38 -2.81 6.47
CA TYR A 27 6.00 -1.92 5.37
C TYR A 27 4.97 -2.57 4.44
N ALA A 28 4.16 -1.73 3.80
CA ALA A 28 3.29 -2.10 2.69
C ALA A 28 3.85 -1.52 1.38
N PRO A 29 3.54 -2.14 0.23
CA PRO A 29 3.87 -1.57 -1.07
C PRO A 29 3.20 -0.20 -1.21
N ARG A 30 4.00 0.83 -1.48
CA ARG A 30 3.49 2.18 -1.76
C ARG A 30 3.20 2.29 -3.25
N PRO A 31 1.94 2.56 -3.67
CA PRO A 31 1.63 2.82 -5.07
C PRO A 31 2.41 4.02 -5.60
N SER A 32 2.85 3.92 -6.85
CA SER A 32 3.27 5.09 -7.62
C SER A 32 2.09 6.03 -7.85
N ALA A 33 2.36 7.32 -8.07
CA ALA A 33 1.32 8.24 -8.50
C ALA A 33 0.76 7.80 -9.86
N GLY A 34 -0.56 7.72 -9.96
CA GLY A 34 -1.28 7.26 -11.13
C GLY A 34 -2.72 7.79 -11.13
N PRO A 35 -3.60 7.25 -11.98
CA PRO A 35 -4.95 7.78 -12.17
C PRO A 35 -5.86 7.64 -10.93
N HIS A 36 -5.61 6.65 -10.08
CA HIS A 36 -6.38 6.41 -8.86
C HIS A 36 -5.68 6.95 -7.62
N LYS A 37 -6.45 7.47 -6.65
CA LYS A 37 -5.90 7.91 -5.35
C LYS A 37 -5.38 6.72 -4.54
N LEU A 38 -4.44 6.98 -3.63
CA LEU A 38 -3.82 5.93 -2.79
C LEU A 38 -4.84 5.10 -2.00
N ARG A 39 -5.91 5.74 -1.50
CA ARG A 39 -6.96 5.06 -0.72
C ARG A 39 -8.08 4.45 -1.56
N GLU A 40 -8.13 4.74 -2.87
CA GLU A 40 -9.16 4.26 -3.81
C GLU A 40 -8.57 3.25 -4.82
N SER A 41 -7.29 2.89 -4.67
CA SER A 41 -6.56 1.98 -5.56
C SER A 41 -6.25 0.64 -4.89
N LEU A 42 -5.92 -0.36 -5.71
CA LEU A 42 -5.32 -1.62 -5.30
C LEU A 42 -3.99 -1.81 -6.03
N PRO A 43 -2.84 -1.93 -5.31
CA PRO A 43 -1.55 -2.14 -5.95
C PRO A 43 -1.50 -3.49 -6.69
N LEU A 44 -0.94 -3.51 -7.90
CA LEU A 44 -0.81 -4.73 -8.71
C LEU A 44 -0.12 -5.88 -7.95
N ILE A 45 0.92 -5.59 -7.17
CA ILE A 45 1.61 -6.60 -6.36
C ILE A 45 0.69 -7.26 -5.31
N VAL A 46 -0.25 -6.52 -4.73
CA VAL A 46 -1.21 -7.08 -3.75
C VAL A 46 -2.21 -7.97 -4.48
N PHE A 47 -2.64 -7.57 -5.67
CA PHE A 47 -3.56 -8.35 -6.50
C PHE A 47 -2.94 -9.70 -6.92
N LEU A 48 -1.74 -9.66 -7.49
CA LEU A 48 -1.04 -10.87 -7.94
C LEU A 48 -0.70 -11.81 -6.76
N ARG A 49 -0.26 -11.27 -5.61
CA ARG A 49 0.19 -12.07 -4.46
C ARG A 49 -0.95 -12.63 -3.62
N ASN A 50 -1.97 -11.81 -3.32
CA ASN A 50 -2.96 -12.10 -2.27
C ASN A 50 -4.38 -12.36 -2.82
N ARG A 51 -4.60 -12.28 -4.14
CA ARG A 51 -5.93 -12.48 -4.73
C ARG A 51 -5.97 -13.54 -5.82
N LEU A 52 -4.95 -13.61 -6.67
CA LEU A 52 -4.93 -14.54 -7.80
C LEU A 52 -4.29 -15.91 -7.50
N LYS A 53 -3.79 -16.10 -6.28
CA LYS A 53 -3.17 -17.34 -5.84
C LYS A 53 -4.08 -18.09 -4.90
#